data_AF-A0A268K717-F1
#
_entry.id   AF-A0A268K717-F1
#
_cell.length_a   1.000
_cell.length_b   1.000
_cell.length_c   1.000
_cell.angle_alpha   90.00
_cell.angle_beta   90.00
_cell.angle_gamma   90.00
#
_symmetry.space_group_name_H-M   'P 1'
#
loop_
_entity.id
_entity.type
_entity.pdbx_description
1 polymer ?
#
loop_
_entity_poly.entity_id
_entity_poly.type
_entity_poly.pdbx_seq_one_letter_code
_entity_poly.pdbx_strand_id
1 'polypeptide(L)'
;MLRVQDVSGGYSDESVLKDISFEVQTGELFGILGPNGSGKTTLLKMISGILPIARGDIFIKEKRLQEYNSKQLAQIVAVLSQHSQQSFSYTVKETVSLGRYAHQSGWFQTWGEMDESIVQRVMKQTGIASFQNKSIQELSGGEKQRVFLAQALAQEPEILLLDEPTNHLDLSYQKELLDLLKHWTTETGLTVLSIFHDLNLAGLYCDRLLLLENGSININHIPNEVLREERIRDVYHTEIKKHPHPRVAAPQMVLLPKEKQEKKKIQIDERMLRRTNEFIELKAPSHLRTMSSGVIGSGTGWHHTFVNRHVDKDYNCSDHRKEMADFLKEKGFEPSETVGMMTAVILEDVSFKHIEGTGFSVFVLVTAGVGNAIDCSKSEQHTFDQVPGTINTWIFVNGELTEEAFIQSIMTATEAKAKALHDLSVIDGVTGTIATGTSTDSILIAATQTGELLEYAGTITPLGKLIGKAVYECTAEGIRKSQKRKFV
;
A
#
# COMPACT_ATOMS: atom_id res chain seq x y z
N MET A 1 30.06 -2.72 11.92
CA MET A 1 30.30 -2.47 10.49
C MET A 1 30.83 -3.73 9.82
N LEU A 2 30.15 -4.16 8.76
CA LEU A 2 30.53 -5.26 7.87
C LEU A 2 30.90 -4.67 6.50
N ARG A 3 32.04 -5.04 5.94
CA ARG A 3 32.49 -4.58 4.62
C ARG A 3 32.91 -5.75 3.75
N VAL A 4 32.35 -5.83 2.56
CA VAL A 4 32.64 -6.84 1.53
C VAL A 4 33.38 -6.12 0.40
N GLN A 5 34.58 -6.58 0.04
CA GLN A 5 35.42 -5.95 -0.99
C GLN A 5 35.85 -6.95 -2.05
N ASP A 6 35.38 -6.73 -3.28
CA ASP A 6 35.71 -7.43 -4.51
C ASP A 6 35.57 -8.96 -4.38
N VAL A 7 34.55 -9.39 -3.63
CA VAL A 7 34.36 -10.78 -3.26
C VAL A 7 33.83 -11.58 -4.45
N SER A 8 34.57 -12.63 -4.81
CA SER A 8 34.14 -13.64 -5.78
C SER A 8 34.31 -15.04 -5.20
N GLY A 9 33.39 -15.95 -5.53
CA GLY A 9 33.42 -17.33 -5.04
C GLY A 9 32.07 -18.03 -5.07
N GLY A 10 31.97 -19.14 -4.34
CA GLY A 10 30.76 -19.95 -4.26
C GLY A 10 31.07 -21.44 -4.21
N TYR A 11 30.26 -22.24 -4.91
CA TYR A 11 30.43 -23.69 -5.02
C TYR A 11 31.12 -24.00 -6.35
N SER A 12 32.21 -24.78 -6.35
CA SER A 12 32.99 -25.23 -7.54
C SER A 12 33.86 -24.16 -8.23
N ASP A 13 34.43 -24.52 -9.39
CA ASP A 13 35.38 -23.71 -10.18
C ASP A 13 34.73 -22.48 -10.84
N GLU A 14 33.41 -22.52 -11.11
CA GLU A 14 32.69 -21.34 -11.57
C GLU A 14 32.17 -20.50 -10.39
N SER A 15 32.62 -19.25 -10.31
CA SER A 15 32.21 -18.31 -9.26
C SER A 15 30.74 -17.93 -9.41
N VAL A 16 29.92 -18.31 -8.42
CA VAL A 16 28.50 -17.95 -8.30
C VAL A 16 28.35 -16.45 -8.05
N LEU A 17 29.26 -15.87 -7.28
CA LEU A 17 29.33 -14.43 -7.01
C LEU A 17 30.58 -13.84 -7.66
N LYS A 18 30.44 -12.65 -8.24
CA LYS A 18 31.46 -11.98 -9.05
C LYS A 18 31.60 -10.53 -8.60
N ASP A 19 32.80 -10.18 -8.14
CA ASP A 19 33.23 -8.83 -7.77
C ASP A 19 32.21 -8.05 -6.90
N ILE A 20 31.72 -8.70 -5.84
CA ILE A 20 30.74 -8.14 -4.91
C ILE A 20 31.43 -7.17 -3.94
N SER A 21 30.98 -5.91 -3.95
CA SER A 21 31.50 -4.85 -3.06
C SER A 21 30.36 -4.05 -2.41
N PHE A 22 30.26 -4.07 -1.08
CA PHE A 22 29.30 -3.26 -0.33
C PHE A 22 29.63 -3.18 1.16
N GLU A 23 28.95 -2.27 1.86
CA GLU A 23 29.06 -2.06 3.30
C GLU A 23 27.70 -2.04 3.98
N VAL A 24 27.66 -2.60 5.19
CA VAL A 24 26.51 -2.58 6.10
C VAL A 24 26.91 -1.92 7.42
N GLN A 25 26.14 -0.90 7.77
CA GLN A 25 26.34 -0.07 8.95
C GLN A 25 25.83 -0.77 10.20
N THR A 26 26.42 -0.42 11.35
CA THR A 26 25.95 -0.96 12.64
C THR A 26 24.52 -0.49 12.91
N GLY A 27 23.64 -1.39 13.37
CA GLY A 27 22.22 -1.07 13.63
C GLY A 27 21.36 -0.95 12.37
N GLU A 28 21.86 -1.35 11.20
CA GLU A 28 21.13 -1.36 9.93
C GLU A 28 20.38 -2.68 9.75
N LEU A 29 19.12 -2.61 9.29
CA LEU A 29 18.42 -3.76 8.72
C LEU A 29 18.60 -3.74 7.19
N PHE A 30 19.56 -4.52 6.72
CA PHE A 30 20.00 -4.57 5.33
C PHE A 30 19.38 -5.77 4.60
N GLY A 31 18.54 -5.47 3.60
CA GLY A 31 17.85 -6.50 2.82
C GLY A 31 18.62 -6.92 1.57
N ILE A 32 18.68 -8.22 1.30
CA ILE A 32 19.21 -8.77 0.05
C ILE A 32 18.05 -9.31 -0.78
N LEU A 33 17.91 -8.79 -1.98
CA LEU A 33 16.92 -9.16 -2.98
C LEU A 33 17.61 -9.78 -4.21
N GLY A 34 16.80 -10.40 -5.06
CA GLY A 34 17.22 -10.94 -6.34
C GLY A 34 16.42 -12.19 -6.74
N PRO A 35 16.42 -12.56 -8.02
CA PRO A 35 15.78 -13.78 -8.50
C PRO A 35 16.38 -15.05 -7.88
N ASN A 36 15.71 -16.18 -8.09
CA ASN A 36 16.28 -17.48 -7.73
C ASN A 36 17.56 -17.73 -8.50
N GLY A 37 18.58 -18.28 -7.82
CA GLY A 37 19.90 -18.51 -8.41
C GLY A 37 20.82 -17.28 -8.50
N SER A 38 20.41 -16.10 -8.02
CA SER A 38 21.26 -14.89 -8.07
C SER A 38 22.45 -14.88 -7.08
N GLY A 39 22.55 -15.89 -6.20
CA GLY A 39 23.66 -16.02 -5.25
C GLY A 39 23.41 -15.48 -3.84
N LYS A 40 22.17 -15.10 -3.48
CA LYS A 40 21.80 -14.55 -2.15
C LYS A 40 22.29 -15.42 -0.97
N THR A 41 21.85 -16.68 -0.92
CA THR A 41 22.26 -17.63 0.13
C THR A 41 23.76 -17.91 0.09
N THR A 42 24.38 -17.93 -1.10
CA THR A 42 25.83 -18.08 -1.24
C THR A 42 26.56 -16.92 -0.58
N LEU A 43 26.10 -15.68 -0.79
CA LEU A 43 26.67 -14.47 -0.18
C LEU A 43 26.57 -14.54 1.35
N LEU A 44 25.39 -14.91 1.87
CA LEU A 44 25.18 -15.04 3.31
C LEU A 44 26.10 -16.10 3.93
N LYS A 45 26.30 -17.23 3.25
CA LYS A 45 27.22 -18.31 3.67
C LYS A 45 28.71 -17.92 3.59
N MET A 46 29.09 -17.05 2.65
CA MET A 46 30.45 -16.51 2.58
C MET A 46 30.69 -15.52 3.72
N ILE A 47 29.72 -14.65 4.02
CA ILE A 47 29.79 -13.70 5.14
C ILE A 47 29.86 -14.44 6.49
N SER A 48 29.15 -15.56 6.65
CA SER A 48 29.21 -16.37 7.87
C SER A 48 30.48 -17.22 8.01
N GLY A 49 31.35 -17.25 7.00
CA GLY A 49 32.55 -18.07 6.97
C GLY A 49 32.32 -19.56 6.70
N ILE A 50 31.10 -19.96 6.30
CA ILE A 50 30.77 -21.35 5.95
C ILE A 50 31.34 -21.71 4.57
N LEU A 51 31.32 -20.77 3.62
CA LEU A 51 31.89 -20.96 2.28
C LEU A 51 33.18 -20.16 2.12
N PRO A 52 34.19 -20.72 1.42
CA PRO A 52 35.43 -20.02 1.16
C PRO A 52 35.26 -18.87 0.16
N ILE A 53 36.14 -17.89 0.27
CA ILE A 53 36.28 -16.76 -0.65
C ILE A 53 37.40 -17.08 -1.63
N ALA A 54 37.14 -17.00 -2.95
CA ALA A 54 38.15 -17.26 -3.97
C ALA A 54 39.01 -16.01 -4.26
N ARG A 55 38.37 -14.84 -4.27
CA ARG A 55 39.00 -13.52 -4.46
C ARG A 55 38.31 -12.49 -3.58
N GLY A 56 39.05 -11.48 -3.15
CA GLY A 56 38.54 -10.38 -2.32
C GLY A 56 38.58 -10.71 -0.82
N ASP A 57 38.06 -9.79 -0.02
CA ASP A 57 38.09 -9.88 1.44
C ASP A 57 36.76 -9.44 2.05
N ILE A 58 36.39 -10.08 3.17
CA ILE A 58 35.28 -9.63 4.03
C ILE A 58 35.87 -9.16 5.35
N PHE A 59 35.49 -7.97 5.79
CA PHE A 59 35.92 -7.35 7.03
C PHE A 59 34.75 -7.21 8.01
N ILE A 60 34.99 -7.64 9.24
CA ILE A 60 34.09 -7.42 10.37
C ILE A 60 34.89 -6.65 11.41
N LYS A 61 34.41 -5.46 11.83
CA LYS A 61 35.13 -4.57 12.75
C LYS A 61 36.59 -4.30 12.32
N GLU A 62 36.79 -3.98 11.04
CA GLU A 62 38.11 -3.76 10.41
C GLU A 62 39.06 -4.97 10.36
N LYS A 63 38.68 -6.12 10.91
CA LYS A 63 39.47 -7.36 10.87
C LYS A 63 38.97 -8.29 9.78
N ARG A 64 39.89 -8.92 9.03
CA ARG A 64 39.52 -9.88 7.96
C ARG A 64 38.82 -11.10 8.54
N LEU A 65 37.83 -11.62 7.83
CA LEU A 65 37.02 -12.77 8.24
C LEU A 65 37.89 -14.00 8.54
N GLN A 66 38.92 -14.26 7.73
CA GLN A 66 39.82 -15.41 7.86
C GLN A 66 40.75 -15.33 9.09
N GLU A 67 40.89 -14.15 9.71
CA GLU A 67 41.70 -13.96 10.92
C GLU A 67 40.93 -14.27 12.21
N TYR A 68 39.61 -14.49 12.13
CA TYR A 68 38.81 -14.96 13.24
C TYR A 68 38.88 -16.48 13.34
N ASN A 69 39.08 -17.01 14.55
CA ASN A 69 38.78 -18.43 14.78
C ASN A 69 37.26 -18.64 14.89
N SER A 70 36.80 -19.88 14.73
CA SER A 70 35.36 -20.19 14.72
C SER A 70 34.63 -19.76 16.00
N LYS A 71 35.29 -19.82 17.16
CA LYS A 71 34.69 -19.40 18.44
C LYS A 71 34.53 -17.88 18.53
N GLN A 72 35.49 -17.12 18.01
CA GLN A 72 35.41 -15.65 17.93
C GLN A 72 34.42 -15.15 16.89
N LEU A 73 34.17 -15.93 15.82
CA LEU A 73 33.23 -15.59 14.76
C LEU A 73 31.78 -15.91 15.12
N ALA A 74 31.51 -17.08 15.72
CA ALA A 74 30.38 -17.19 16.68
C ALA A 74 30.60 -16.14 17.79
N GLN A 75 29.77 -15.84 18.78
CA GLN A 75 29.89 -14.57 19.55
C GLN A 75 29.62 -13.29 18.73
N ILE A 76 30.20 -13.08 17.54
CA ILE A 76 29.99 -11.86 16.73
C ILE A 76 28.86 -12.04 15.72
N VAL A 77 28.85 -13.16 14.99
CA VAL A 77 27.91 -13.45 13.89
C VAL A 77 27.02 -14.63 14.27
N ALA A 78 25.71 -14.45 14.21
CA ALA A 78 24.74 -15.53 14.31
C ALA A 78 24.00 -15.73 12.98
N VAL A 79 23.63 -16.96 12.67
CA VAL A 79 22.91 -17.31 11.44
C VAL A 79 21.61 -18.01 11.79
N LEU A 80 20.50 -17.51 11.26
CA LEU A 80 19.22 -18.22 11.24
C LEU A 80 19.04 -18.85 9.85
N SER A 81 19.28 -20.15 9.76
CA SER A 81 19.17 -20.88 8.49
C SER A 81 17.75 -21.40 8.23
N GLN A 82 17.39 -21.53 6.96
CA GLN A 82 16.09 -22.02 6.49
C GLN A 82 15.75 -23.48 6.86
N HIS A 83 16.74 -24.33 7.19
CA HIS A 83 16.52 -25.76 7.42
C HIS A 83 17.03 -26.23 8.78
N SER A 84 16.11 -26.53 9.70
CA SER A 84 16.39 -27.22 10.95
C SER A 84 15.73 -28.60 10.95
N GLN A 85 16.24 -29.55 10.15
CA GLN A 85 15.86 -30.95 10.35
C GLN A 85 16.58 -31.46 11.60
N GLN A 86 15.91 -31.41 12.76
CA GLN A 86 16.45 -32.00 13.97
C GLN A 86 16.12 -33.49 14.02
N SER A 87 17.15 -34.33 14.12
CA SER A 87 17.04 -35.78 14.29
C SER A 87 16.72 -36.19 15.74
N PHE A 88 16.73 -35.25 16.69
CA PHE A 88 16.55 -35.49 18.13
C PHE A 88 15.49 -34.53 18.72
N SER A 89 14.80 -34.96 19.78
CA SER A 89 13.80 -34.15 20.48
C SER A 89 14.45 -33.36 21.61
N TYR A 90 14.61 -32.05 21.43
CA TYR A 90 15.00 -31.10 22.47
C TYR A 90 13.79 -30.31 22.96
N THR A 91 13.84 -29.85 24.21
CA THR A 91 12.92 -28.82 24.70
C THR A 91 13.25 -27.45 24.08
N VAL A 92 12.28 -26.54 24.13
CA VAL A 92 12.48 -25.15 23.70
C VAL A 92 13.64 -24.51 24.46
N LYS A 93 13.68 -24.63 25.79
CA LYS A 93 14.74 -24.04 26.60
C LYS A 93 16.11 -24.61 26.23
N GLU A 94 16.24 -25.93 26.13
CA GLU A 94 17.51 -26.58 25.75
C GLU A 94 18.03 -26.07 24.41
N THR A 95 17.15 -25.85 23.44
CA THR A 95 17.56 -25.36 22.12
C THR A 95 18.01 -23.91 22.16
N VAL A 96 17.30 -23.04 22.90
CA VAL A 96 17.76 -21.66 23.09
C VAL A 96 19.09 -21.62 23.84
N SER A 97 19.26 -22.51 24.83
CA SER A 97 20.51 -22.66 25.59
C SER A 97 21.72 -23.00 24.72
N LEU A 98 21.54 -23.69 23.59
CA LEU A 98 22.63 -23.96 22.64
C LEU A 98 23.25 -22.68 22.06
N GLY A 99 22.51 -21.56 22.04
CA GLY A 99 23.05 -20.25 21.63
C GLY A 99 24.21 -19.77 22.52
N ARG A 100 24.30 -20.26 23.77
CA ARG A 100 25.39 -19.90 24.69
C ARG A 100 26.66 -20.73 24.51
N TYR A 101 26.65 -21.72 23.62
CA TYR A 101 27.80 -22.63 23.42
C TYR A 101 29.10 -21.87 23.08
N ALA A 102 29.03 -20.82 22.26
CA ALA A 102 30.21 -20.02 21.89
C ALA A 102 30.84 -19.23 23.06
N HIS A 103 30.10 -19.03 24.16
CA HIS A 103 30.57 -18.31 25.34
C HIS A 103 31.14 -19.23 26.42
N GLN A 104 30.90 -20.54 26.32
CA GLN A 104 31.43 -21.53 27.25
C GLN A 104 32.94 -21.71 27.06
N SER A 105 33.71 -21.69 28.16
CA SER A 105 35.18 -21.78 28.13
C SER A 105 35.72 -22.81 29.12
N GLY A 106 36.54 -23.76 28.63
CA GLY A 106 37.21 -24.79 29.44
C GLY A 106 36.48 -26.14 29.52
N TRP A 107 37.13 -27.17 30.07
CA TRP A 107 36.59 -28.54 30.18
C TRP A 107 35.61 -28.76 31.34
N PHE A 108 35.50 -27.78 32.26
CA PHE A 108 34.78 -27.95 33.55
C PHE A 108 33.92 -26.73 33.92
N GLN A 109 33.31 -26.03 32.96
CA GLN A 109 32.36 -24.96 33.30
C GLN A 109 30.90 -25.40 33.19
N THR A 110 30.17 -25.08 34.25
CA THR A 110 28.76 -25.35 34.46
C THR A 110 27.94 -24.14 34.00
N TRP A 111 26.75 -24.39 33.48
CA TRP A 111 25.70 -23.38 33.23
C TRP A 111 25.62 -22.35 34.36
N GLY A 112 25.85 -21.06 34.06
CA GLY A 112 25.88 -19.98 35.05
C GLY A 112 24.58 -19.17 35.14
N GLU A 113 24.44 -18.37 36.20
CA GLU A 113 23.27 -17.47 36.37
C GLU A 113 23.15 -16.45 35.23
N MET A 114 24.27 -15.99 34.67
CA MET A 114 24.27 -15.06 33.53
C MET A 114 23.68 -15.71 32.28
N ASP A 115 24.08 -16.95 31.95
CA ASP A 115 23.54 -17.68 30.80
C ASP A 115 22.04 -17.95 30.96
N GLU A 116 21.59 -18.35 32.16
CA GLU A 116 20.17 -18.50 32.48
C GLU A 116 19.42 -17.17 32.29
N SER A 117 19.97 -16.06 32.77
CA SER A 117 19.34 -14.74 32.64
C SER A 117 19.17 -14.31 31.18
N ILE A 118 20.15 -14.61 30.33
CA ILE A 118 20.14 -14.27 28.90
C ILE A 118 19.10 -15.13 28.19
N VAL A 119 19.09 -16.43 28.42
CA VAL A 119 18.10 -17.34 27.83
C VAL A 119 16.68 -16.94 28.22
N GLN A 120 16.42 -16.69 29.51
CA GLN A 120 15.09 -16.27 29.96
C GLN A 120 14.67 -14.94 29.35
N ARG A 121 15.59 -13.97 29.26
CA ARG A 121 15.35 -12.65 28.64
C ARG A 121 14.95 -12.80 27.18
N VAL A 122 15.73 -13.53 26.40
CA VAL A 122 15.48 -13.71 24.96
C VAL A 122 14.19 -14.49 24.73
N MET A 123 13.93 -15.56 25.50
CA MET A 123 12.68 -16.31 25.41
C MET A 123 11.45 -15.44 25.72
N LYS A 124 11.58 -14.47 26.63
CA LYS A 124 10.52 -13.48 26.90
C LYS A 124 10.36 -12.51 25.74
N GLN A 125 11.46 -11.99 25.19
CA GLN A 125 11.43 -11.05 24.05
C GLN A 125 10.85 -11.68 22.79
N THR A 126 11.10 -12.96 22.53
CA THR A 126 10.53 -13.69 21.39
C THR A 126 9.18 -14.33 21.68
N GLY A 127 8.63 -14.17 22.89
CA GLY A 127 7.29 -14.65 23.24
C GLY A 127 7.16 -16.18 23.38
N ILE A 128 8.26 -16.90 23.60
CA ILE A 128 8.29 -18.38 23.71
C ILE A 128 8.47 -18.89 25.15
N ALA A 129 8.56 -18.00 26.14
CA ALA A 129 8.81 -18.37 27.54
C ALA A 129 7.80 -19.39 28.11
N SER A 130 6.53 -19.30 27.70
CA SER A 130 5.48 -20.25 28.10
C SER A 130 5.68 -21.67 27.56
N PHE A 131 6.49 -21.84 26.51
CA PHE A 131 6.75 -23.12 25.86
C PHE A 131 8.06 -23.77 26.31
N GLN A 132 8.75 -23.20 27.31
CA GLN A 132 10.13 -23.57 27.66
C GLN A 132 10.37 -25.07 27.86
N ASN A 133 9.40 -25.80 28.40
CA ASN A 133 9.50 -27.24 28.70
C ASN A 133 8.88 -28.14 27.61
N LYS A 134 8.26 -27.56 26.58
CA LYS A 134 7.68 -28.34 25.47
C LYS A 134 8.77 -28.84 24.54
N SER A 135 8.53 -29.99 23.91
CA SER A 135 9.36 -30.42 22.78
C SER A 135 9.19 -29.46 21.62
N ILE A 136 10.29 -29.14 20.93
CA ILE A 136 10.22 -28.33 19.71
C ILE A 136 9.35 -29.01 18.65
N GLN A 137 9.28 -30.33 18.62
CA GLN A 137 8.50 -31.05 17.62
C GLN A 137 7.00 -30.75 17.71
N GLU A 138 6.51 -30.43 18.91
CA GLU A 138 5.11 -30.07 19.21
C GLU A 138 4.73 -28.65 18.75
N LEU A 139 5.70 -27.83 18.38
CA LEU A 139 5.48 -26.44 17.98
C LEU A 139 5.05 -26.30 16.53
N SER A 140 4.23 -25.29 16.24
CA SER A 140 3.94 -24.83 14.89
C SER A 140 5.20 -24.30 14.19
N GLY A 141 5.16 -24.14 12.87
CA GLY A 141 6.31 -23.60 12.11
C GLY A 141 6.76 -22.22 12.60
N GLY A 142 5.82 -21.32 12.90
CA GLY A 142 6.14 -19.98 13.40
C GLY A 142 6.67 -19.96 14.82
N GLU A 143 6.18 -20.83 15.70
CA GLU A 143 6.76 -21.00 17.03
C GLU A 143 8.18 -21.56 16.94
N LYS A 144 8.42 -22.58 16.10
CA LYS A 144 9.77 -23.12 15.84
C LYS A 144 10.73 -22.03 15.37
N GLN A 145 10.30 -21.20 14.43
CA GLN A 145 11.12 -20.08 13.94
C GLN A 145 11.51 -19.11 15.07
N ARG A 146 10.59 -18.80 15.98
CA ARG A 146 10.88 -17.95 17.16
C ARG A 146 11.86 -18.62 18.13
N VAL A 147 11.80 -19.94 18.28
CA VAL A 147 12.81 -20.69 19.06
C VAL A 147 14.20 -20.58 18.44
N PHE A 148 14.33 -20.76 17.13
CA PHE A 148 15.64 -20.65 16.46
C PHE A 148 16.16 -19.22 16.42
N LEU A 149 15.27 -18.23 16.26
CA LEU A 149 15.63 -16.83 16.43
C LEU A 149 16.12 -16.55 17.85
N ALA A 150 15.42 -17.06 18.87
CA ALA A 150 15.84 -16.93 20.25
C ALA A 150 17.20 -17.60 20.51
N GLN A 151 17.45 -18.76 19.91
CA GLN A 151 18.76 -19.41 19.96
C GLN A 151 19.85 -18.52 19.35
N ALA A 152 19.61 -17.94 18.17
CA ALA A 152 20.56 -17.04 17.52
C ALA A 152 20.84 -15.77 18.35
N LEU A 153 19.81 -15.20 18.97
CA LEU A 153 19.92 -14.01 19.82
C LEU A 153 20.54 -14.29 21.18
N ALA A 154 20.34 -15.49 21.72
CA ALA A 154 20.98 -15.92 22.96
C ALA A 154 22.52 -15.94 22.81
N GLN A 155 23.04 -16.04 21.58
CA GLN A 155 24.46 -15.86 21.28
C GLN A 155 24.98 -14.43 21.55
N GLU A 156 24.08 -13.45 21.73
CA GLU A 156 24.37 -12.02 21.81
C GLU A 156 25.22 -11.53 20.62
N PRO A 157 24.78 -11.80 19.37
CA PRO A 157 25.52 -11.41 18.18
C PRO A 157 25.48 -9.90 17.96
N GLU A 158 26.47 -9.39 17.25
CA GLU A 158 26.46 -8.03 16.72
C GLU A 158 25.93 -7.97 15.29
N ILE A 159 26.06 -9.10 14.57
CA ILE A 159 25.54 -9.29 13.22
C ILE A 159 24.66 -10.54 13.20
N LEU A 160 23.40 -10.37 12.83
CA LEU A 160 22.45 -11.46 12.62
C LEU A 160 22.20 -11.64 11.12
N LEU A 161 22.50 -12.83 10.62
CA LEU A 161 22.30 -13.21 9.22
C LEU A 161 21.05 -14.08 9.11
N LEU A 162 20.10 -13.69 8.27
CA LEU A 162 18.81 -14.35 8.12
C LEU A 162 18.62 -14.80 6.67
N ASP A 163 18.44 -16.10 6.46
CA ASP A 163 18.10 -16.65 5.15
C ASP A 163 16.60 -16.91 5.09
N GLU A 164 15.87 -16.01 4.41
CA GLU A 164 14.42 -16.10 4.18
C GLU A 164 13.59 -16.32 5.46
N PRO A 165 13.76 -15.47 6.49
CA PRO A 165 13.26 -15.76 7.83
C PRO A 165 11.72 -15.71 7.94
N THR A 166 11.04 -15.17 6.93
CA THR A 166 9.58 -15.04 6.84
C THR A 166 8.90 -16.15 6.05
N ASN A 167 9.66 -17.03 5.40
CA ASN A 167 9.08 -18.09 4.57
C ASN A 167 8.32 -19.11 5.43
N HIS A 168 7.20 -19.61 4.89
CA HIS A 168 6.29 -20.54 5.58
C HIS A 168 5.62 -20.01 6.86
N LEU A 169 5.71 -18.70 7.14
CA LEU A 169 4.98 -18.04 8.21
C LEU A 169 3.68 -17.42 7.70
N ASP A 170 2.65 -17.36 8.56
CA ASP A 170 1.47 -16.54 8.29
C ASP A 170 1.77 -15.04 8.45
N LEU A 171 0.87 -14.19 7.94
CA LEU A 171 1.06 -12.74 7.91
C LEU A 171 1.27 -12.13 9.30
N SER A 172 0.56 -12.64 10.32
CA SER A 172 0.73 -12.19 11.70
C SER A 172 2.15 -12.44 12.21
N TYR A 173 2.67 -13.66 12.04
CA TYR A 173 4.00 -14.00 12.51
C TYR A 173 5.11 -13.33 11.69
N GLN A 174 4.92 -13.15 10.37
CA GLN A 174 5.85 -12.36 9.56
C GLN A 174 6.00 -10.95 10.09
N LYS A 175 4.87 -10.28 10.37
CA LYS A 175 4.86 -8.93 10.95
C LYS A 175 5.53 -8.90 12.32
N GLU A 176 5.14 -9.77 13.24
CA GLU A 176 5.74 -9.81 14.59
C GLU A 176 7.25 -10.00 14.56
N LEU A 177 7.74 -10.91 13.70
CA LEU A 177 9.16 -11.17 13.52
C LEU A 177 9.91 -9.93 13.02
N LEU A 178 9.40 -9.29 11.96
CA LEU A 178 10.05 -8.13 11.36
C LEU A 178 9.98 -6.89 12.27
N ASP A 179 8.88 -6.71 13.00
CA ASP A 179 8.75 -5.67 14.03
C ASP A 179 9.80 -5.85 15.14
N LEU A 180 10.01 -7.10 15.61
CA LEU A 180 11.05 -7.43 16.60
C LEU A 180 12.46 -7.15 16.07
N LEU A 181 12.76 -7.60 14.85
CA LEU A 181 14.05 -7.36 14.22
C LEU A 181 14.33 -5.86 14.11
N LYS A 182 13.35 -5.08 13.63
CA LYS A 182 13.48 -3.64 13.51
C LYS A 182 13.69 -2.96 14.87
N HIS A 183 12.97 -3.41 15.89
CA HIS A 183 13.15 -2.90 17.25
C HIS A 183 14.56 -3.15 17.79
N TRP A 184 15.13 -4.34 17.56
CA TRP A 184 16.52 -4.61 17.98
C TRP A 184 17.55 -3.81 17.20
N THR A 185 17.35 -3.59 15.89
CA THR A 185 18.31 -2.75 15.15
C THR A 185 18.34 -1.33 15.70
N THR A 186 17.19 -0.77 16.10
CA THR A 186 17.10 0.58 16.66
C THR A 186 17.53 0.71 18.12
N GLU A 187 17.17 -0.24 18.98
CA GLU A 187 17.39 -0.12 20.44
C GLU A 187 18.71 -0.72 20.90
N THR A 188 19.15 -1.82 20.30
CA THR A 188 20.36 -2.55 20.74
C THR A 188 21.54 -2.39 19.78
N GLY A 189 21.33 -1.73 18.63
CA GLY A 189 22.36 -1.57 17.60
C GLY A 189 22.69 -2.88 16.87
N LEU A 190 21.81 -3.89 16.96
CA LEU A 190 21.98 -5.16 16.24
C LEU A 190 21.99 -4.91 14.74
N THR A 191 23.02 -5.40 14.04
CA THR A 191 23.07 -5.34 12.58
C THR A 191 22.40 -6.57 12.00
N VAL A 192 21.44 -6.40 11.09
CA VAL A 192 20.70 -7.51 10.49
C VAL A 192 20.94 -7.52 8.98
N LEU A 193 21.46 -8.61 8.43
CA LEU A 193 21.41 -8.89 7.00
C LEU A 193 20.38 -9.98 6.75
N SER A 194 19.35 -9.67 5.95
CA SER A 194 18.26 -10.60 5.71
C SER A 194 17.94 -10.75 4.24
N ILE A 195 17.77 -11.98 3.79
CA ILE A 195 17.29 -12.29 2.44
C ILE A 195 15.76 -12.24 2.42
N PHE A 196 15.21 -11.51 1.45
CA PHE A 196 13.76 -11.38 1.27
C PHE A 196 13.32 -11.86 -0.12
N HIS A 197 12.17 -12.53 -0.15
CA HIS A 197 11.44 -12.83 -1.39
C HIS A 197 10.29 -11.85 -1.62
N ASP A 198 9.63 -11.45 -0.54
CA ASP A 198 8.55 -10.46 -0.61
C ASP A 198 9.16 -9.05 -0.68
N LEU A 199 9.03 -8.44 -1.85
CA LEU A 199 9.53 -7.10 -2.13
C LEU A 199 8.84 -6.03 -1.27
N ASN A 200 7.57 -6.24 -0.89
CA ASN A 200 6.83 -5.31 -0.03
C ASN A 200 7.33 -5.36 1.41
N LEU A 201 7.57 -6.56 1.96
CA LEU A 201 8.16 -6.70 3.29
C LEU A 201 9.57 -6.09 3.33
N ALA A 202 10.38 -6.35 2.31
CA ALA A 202 11.70 -5.73 2.18
C ALA A 202 11.60 -4.20 2.14
N GLY A 203 10.66 -3.67 1.36
CA GLY A 203 10.41 -2.23 1.24
C GLY A 203 9.89 -1.54 2.50
N LEU A 204 9.19 -2.27 3.36
CA LEU A 204 8.64 -1.76 4.62
C LEU A 204 9.67 -1.72 5.76
N TYR A 205 10.54 -2.72 5.85
CA TYR A 205 11.36 -2.94 7.05
C TYR A 205 12.85 -2.59 6.87
N CYS A 206 13.38 -2.73 5.65
CA CYS A 206 14.82 -2.54 5.40
C CYS A 206 15.18 -1.06 5.28
N ASP A 207 16.33 -0.70 5.86
CA ASP A 207 16.92 0.63 5.72
C ASP A 207 17.55 0.80 4.33
N ARG A 208 18.21 -0.25 3.84
CA ARG A 208 18.75 -0.36 2.49
C ARG A 208 18.53 -1.74 1.92
N LEU A 209 18.47 -1.79 0.60
CA LEU A 209 18.31 -3.01 -0.19
C LEU A 209 19.48 -3.15 -1.16
N LEU A 210 19.96 -4.38 -1.28
CA LEU A 210 20.91 -4.80 -2.30
C LEU A 210 20.21 -5.80 -3.22
N LEU A 211 20.12 -5.46 -4.51
CA LEU A 211 19.54 -6.32 -5.53
C LEU A 211 20.66 -7.07 -6.25
N LEU A 212 20.68 -8.39 -6.07
CA LEU A 212 21.57 -9.30 -6.80
C LEU A 212 20.91 -9.82 -8.07
N GLU A 213 21.69 -9.84 -9.13
CA GLU A 213 21.31 -10.40 -10.43
C GLU A 213 22.51 -11.13 -11.03
N ASN A 214 22.32 -12.40 -11.41
CA ASN A 214 23.35 -13.22 -12.07
C ASN A 214 24.72 -13.19 -11.37
N GLY A 215 24.73 -13.20 -10.03
CA GLY A 215 25.95 -13.22 -9.23
C GLY A 215 26.65 -11.87 -9.06
N SER A 216 26.07 -10.76 -9.53
CA SER A 216 26.62 -9.40 -9.41
C SER A 216 25.63 -8.47 -8.72
N ILE A 217 26.10 -7.34 -8.20
CA ILE A 217 25.23 -6.28 -7.66
C ILE A 217 24.62 -5.51 -8.83
N ASN A 218 23.30 -5.53 -8.96
CA ASN A 218 22.58 -4.64 -9.87
C ASN A 218 22.47 -3.23 -9.27
N ILE A 219 22.05 -3.13 -8.00
CA ILE A 219 22.00 -1.87 -7.25
C ILE A 219 22.05 -2.13 -5.74
N ASN A 220 22.61 -1.17 -4.99
CA ASN A 220 22.55 -1.10 -3.54
C ASN A 220 22.13 0.31 -3.11
N HIS A 221 20.89 0.47 -2.63
CA HIS A 221 20.32 1.79 -2.31
C HIS A 221 19.13 1.69 -1.34
N ILE A 222 18.51 2.82 -0.99
CA ILE A 222 17.23 2.85 -0.24
C ILE A 222 16.11 2.12 -1.00
N PRO A 223 15.09 1.58 -0.30
CA PRO A 223 14.05 0.77 -0.94
C PRO A 223 13.35 1.42 -2.12
N ASN A 224 13.02 2.71 -2.01
CA ASN A 224 12.31 3.43 -3.07
C ASN A 224 13.09 3.50 -4.38
N GLU A 225 14.41 3.55 -4.29
CA GLU A 225 15.29 3.57 -5.44
C GLU A 225 15.45 2.17 -6.01
N VAL A 226 15.64 1.14 -5.17
CA VAL A 226 15.82 -0.26 -5.61
C VAL A 226 14.55 -0.83 -6.26
N LEU A 227 13.39 -0.53 -5.70
CA LEU A 227 12.07 -1.07 -6.08
C LEU A 227 11.35 -0.18 -7.11
N ARG A 228 12.04 0.20 -8.18
CA ARG A 228 11.44 0.92 -9.34
C ARG A 228 10.77 -0.05 -10.30
N GLU A 229 9.67 0.36 -10.93
CA GLU A 229 8.85 -0.50 -11.81
C GLU A 229 9.69 -1.11 -12.94
N GLU A 230 10.53 -0.30 -13.59
CA GLU A 230 11.37 -0.73 -14.71
C GLU A 230 12.39 -1.77 -14.24
N ARG A 231 13.04 -1.54 -13.10
CA ARG A 231 14.07 -2.47 -12.59
C ARG A 231 13.47 -3.81 -12.18
N ILE A 232 12.33 -3.79 -11.47
CA ILE A 232 11.67 -5.05 -11.09
C ILE A 232 11.22 -5.80 -12.34
N ARG A 233 10.73 -5.11 -13.36
CA ARG A 233 10.39 -5.73 -14.65
C ARG A 233 11.60 -6.38 -15.30
N ASP A 234 12.74 -5.70 -15.33
CA ASP A 234 13.94 -6.21 -16.01
C ASP A 234 14.56 -7.39 -15.26
N VAL A 235 14.70 -7.29 -13.93
CA VAL A 235 15.40 -8.30 -13.10
C VAL A 235 14.51 -9.50 -12.78
N TYR A 236 13.22 -9.29 -12.49
CA TYR A 236 12.28 -10.36 -12.13
C TYR A 236 11.38 -10.81 -13.29
N HIS A 237 11.51 -10.20 -14.48
CA HIS A 237 10.68 -10.50 -15.66
C HIS A 237 9.18 -10.45 -15.38
N THR A 238 8.76 -9.55 -14.48
CA THR A 238 7.40 -9.47 -13.94
C THR A 238 6.87 -8.05 -14.03
N GLU A 239 5.67 -7.89 -14.58
CA GLU A 239 4.99 -6.60 -14.60
C GLU A 239 4.38 -6.29 -13.23
N ILE A 240 4.75 -5.13 -12.70
CA ILE A 240 4.26 -4.61 -11.44
C ILE A 240 3.81 -3.16 -11.59
N LYS A 241 2.92 -2.73 -10.70
CA LYS A 241 2.63 -1.32 -10.46
C LYS A 241 3.11 -0.93 -9.08
N LYS A 242 3.81 0.20 -9.00
CA LYS A 242 4.29 0.80 -7.76
C LYS A 242 3.31 1.87 -7.29
N HIS A 243 2.88 1.74 -6.05
CA HIS A 243 2.07 2.71 -5.32
C HIS A 243 2.78 3.15 -4.05
N PRO A 244 2.51 4.36 -3.53
CA PRO A 244 2.90 4.71 -2.17
C PRO A 244 2.08 3.87 -1.18
N HIS A 245 2.73 3.35 -0.13
CA HIS A 245 2.00 2.69 0.95
C HIS A 245 1.10 3.70 1.67
N PRO A 246 -0.17 3.36 1.98
CA PRO A 246 -1.17 4.33 2.45
C PRO A 246 -0.91 4.93 3.84
N ARG A 247 -0.03 4.30 4.64
CA ARG A 247 0.27 4.72 6.03
C ARG A 247 1.72 5.06 6.32
N VAL A 248 2.65 4.62 5.47
CA VAL A 248 4.09 4.78 5.73
C VAL A 248 4.81 5.21 4.47
N ALA A 249 5.93 5.90 4.60
CA ALA A 249 6.74 6.38 3.48
C ALA A 249 7.56 5.24 2.83
N ALA A 250 6.87 4.21 2.35
CA ALA A 250 7.45 3.02 1.75
C ALA A 250 6.77 2.71 0.40
N PRO A 251 7.47 2.04 -0.53
CA PRO A 251 6.87 1.55 -1.75
C PRO A 251 5.97 0.33 -1.49
N GLN A 252 4.85 0.27 -2.20
CA GLN A 252 4.00 -0.91 -2.30
C GLN A 252 3.91 -1.34 -3.76
N MET A 253 4.16 -2.60 -4.04
CA MET A 253 4.10 -3.20 -5.36
C MET A 253 2.89 -4.12 -5.46
N VAL A 254 2.18 -4.00 -6.57
CA VAL A 254 1.04 -4.85 -6.93
C VAL A 254 1.36 -5.54 -8.25
N LEU A 255 1.08 -6.83 -8.33
CA LEU A 255 1.25 -7.61 -9.55
C LEU A 255 0.21 -7.19 -10.60
N LEU A 256 0.65 -7.02 -11.84
CA LEU A 256 -0.25 -6.78 -12.97
C LEU A 256 -0.54 -8.12 -13.67
N PRO A 257 -1.80 -8.60 -13.67
CA PRO A 257 -2.14 -9.81 -14.40
C PRO A 257 -2.06 -9.55 -15.90
N LYS A 258 -1.54 -10.51 -16.67
CA LYS A 258 -1.58 -10.44 -18.13
C LYS A 258 -3.04 -10.52 -18.60
N GLU A 259 -3.58 -9.41 -19.10
CA GLU A 259 -4.94 -9.37 -19.64
C GLU A 259 -5.03 -10.25 -20.90
N LYS A 260 -5.87 -11.29 -20.86
CA LYS A 260 -6.12 -12.22 -21.98
C LYS A 260 -7.32 -11.84 -22.85
N GLN A 261 -8.00 -10.72 -22.59
CA GLN A 261 -9.24 -10.38 -23.30
C GLN A 261 -9.18 -8.97 -23.90
N GLU A 262 -9.58 -8.84 -25.16
CA GLU A 262 -9.97 -7.57 -25.75
C GLU A 262 -11.10 -6.97 -24.89
N LYS A 263 -10.78 -5.91 -24.14
CA LYS A 263 -11.82 -5.19 -23.40
C LYS A 263 -12.81 -4.63 -24.41
N LYS A 264 -14.05 -5.13 -24.37
CA LYS A 264 -15.14 -4.57 -25.19
C LYS A 264 -15.23 -3.08 -24.90
N LYS A 265 -15.28 -2.26 -25.95
CA LYS A 265 -15.56 -0.82 -25.80
C LYS A 265 -16.93 -0.66 -25.18
N ILE A 266 -16.96 -0.19 -23.94
CA ILE A 266 -18.18 0.14 -23.20
C ILE A 266 -18.42 1.63 -23.39
N GLN A 267 -19.67 1.98 -23.70
CA GLN A 267 -20.12 3.35 -23.81
C GLN A 267 -21.18 3.60 -22.75
N ILE A 268 -20.83 4.36 -21.73
CA ILE A 268 -21.73 4.85 -20.70
C ILE A 268 -22.48 6.06 -21.26
N ASP A 269 -23.81 5.99 -21.22
CA ASP A 269 -24.72 7.03 -21.70
C ASP A 269 -26.04 7.04 -20.89
N GLU A 270 -26.95 7.92 -21.29
CA GLU A 270 -28.25 8.12 -20.65
C GLU A 270 -29.18 6.90 -20.66
N ARG A 271 -28.97 5.92 -21.56
CA ARG A 271 -29.83 4.72 -21.67
C ARG A 271 -29.64 3.80 -20.48
N MET A 272 -28.54 3.95 -19.75
CA MET A 272 -28.22 3.20 -18.54
C MET A 272 -28.81 3.84 -17.27
N LEU A 273 -29.44 5.02 -17.39
CA LEU A 273 -30.08 5.67 -16.26
C LEU A 273 -31.48 5.13 -16.00
N ARG A 274 -31.74 4.78 -14.75
CA ARG A 274 -33.10 4.58 -14.24
C ARG A 274 -33.37 5.57 -13.13
N ARG A 275 -34.58 6.13 -13.13
CA ARG A 275 -35.01 7.13 -12.17
C ARG A 275 -36.28 6.67 -11.49
N THR A 276 -36.34 6.91 -10.19
CA THR A 276 -37.53 6.74 -9.35
C THR A 276 -37.70 8.00 -8.50
N ASN A 277 -38.74 8.05 -7.68
CA ASN A 277 -38.92 9.16 -6.75
C ASN A 277 -37.94 9.10 -5.57
N GLU A 278 -37.35 7.92 -5.30
CA GLU A 278 -36.44 7.70 -4.18
C GLU A 278 -34.95 7.81 -4.56
N PHE A 279 -34.58 7.43 -5.79
CA PHE A 279 -33.20 7.47 -6.25
C PHE A 279 -33.06 7.51 -7.78
N ILE A 280 -31.90 8.00 -8.22
CA ILE A 280 -31.36 7.84 -9.57
C ILE A 280 -30.29 6.75 -9.52
N GLU A 281 -30.36 5.77 -10.42
CA GLU A 281 -29.32 4.76 -10.58
C GLU A 281 -28.69 4.77 -11.98
N LEU A 282 -27.40 4.46 -12.04
CA LEU A 282 -26.71 4.02 -13.25
C LEU A 282 -26.01 2.69 -12.95
N LYS A 283 -26.22 1.69 -13.80
CA LYS A 283 -25.50 0.40 -13.74
C LYS A 283 -24.66 0.21 -14.99
N ALA A 284 -23.34 0.22 -14.82
CA ALA A 284 -22.38 -0.05 -15.88
C ALA A 284 -22.28 -1.57 -16.13
N PRO A 285 -22.04 -2.01 -17.37
CA PRO A 285 -21.90 -3.43 -17.70
C PRO A 285 -20.58 -4.05 -17.20
N SER A 286 -19.63 -3.21 -16.74
CA SER A 286 -18.41 -3.63 -16.07
C SER A 286 -18.05 -2.63 -14.98
N HIS A 287 -17.09 -3.01 -14.13
CA HIS A 287 -16.48 -2.08 -13.20
C HIS A 287 -15.78 -0.95 -13.95
N LEU A 288 -16.06 0.28 -13.51
CA LEU A 288 -15.37 1.50 -13.92
C LEU A 288 -14.36 1.84 -12.85
N ARG A 289 -13.20 2.38 -13.23
CA ARG A 289 -12.28 2.97 -12.26
C ARG A 289 -12.84 4.32 -11.85
N THR A 290 -12.86 4.60 -10.57
CA THR A 290 -13.56 5.75 -10.00
C THR A 290 -12.68 6.54 -9.06
N MET A 291 -12.96 7.83 -8.96
CA MET A 291 -12.53 8.72 -7.89
C MET A 291 -13.76 9.51 -7.43
N SER A 292 -14.14 9.38 -6.16
CA SER A 292 -15.38 9.98 -5.66
C SER A 292 -15.28 10.55 -4.25
N SER A 293 -16.07 11.58 -3.98
CA SER A 293 -16.35 12.11 -2.64
C SER A 293 -17.72 11.68 -2.10
N GLY A 294 -18.34 10.64 -2.67
CA GLY A 294 -19.65 10.15 -2.25
C GLY A 294 -19.69 9.62 -0.80
N VAL A 295 -20.88 9.41 -0.27
CA VAL A 295 -21.12 8.91 1.10
C VAL A 295 -20.60 7.47 1.25
N ILE A 296 -20.89 6.63 0.25
CA ILE A 296 -20.38 5.27 0.09
C ILE A 296 -19.52 5.22 -1.18
N GLY A 297 -18.43 4.47 -1.15
CA GLY A 297 -17.48 4.39 -2.28
C GLY A 297 -16.59 5.62 -2.42
N SER A 298 -16.31 6.35 -1.33
CA SER A 298 -15.39 7.50 -1.32
C SER A 298 -13.94 7.08 -1.53
N GLY A 299 -13.16 7.91 -2.22
CA GLY A 299 -11.77 7.65 -2.58
C GLY A 299 -11.66 7.06 -3.99
N THR A 300 -10.59 6.32 -4.23
CA THR A 300 -10.36 5.61 -5.49
C THR A 300 -10.83 4.16 -5.39
N GLY A 301 -11.46 3.64 -6.43
CA GLY A 301 -11.92 2.25 -6.44
C GLY A 301 -12.45 1.79 -7.79
N TRP A 302 -12.98 0.58 -7.81
CA TRP A 302 -13.66 0.01 -8.97
C TRP A 302 -15.13 -0.22 -8.61
N HIS A 303 -16.04 0.44 -9.33
CA HIS A 303 -17.47 0.35 -9.06
C HIS A 303 -18.24 0.24 -10.37
N HIS A 304 -19.35 -0.48 -10.37
CA HIS A 304 -20.25 -0.58 -11.54
C HIS A 304 -21.64 -0.02 -11.26
N THR A 305 -22.01 0.17 -9.99
CA THR A 305 -23.31 0.72 -9.60
C THR A 305 -23.13 2.13 -9.02
N PHE A 306 -24.01 3.05 -9.41
CA PHE A 306 -23.97 4.45 -8.99
C PHE A 306 -25.37 4.86 -8.57
N VAL A 307 -25.52 5.38 -7.35
CA VAL A 307 -26.84 5.71 -6.78
C VAL A 307 -26.82 7.11 -6.18
N ASN A 308 -27.77 7.95 -6.58
CA ASN A 308 -28.03 9.25 -5.96
C ASN A 308 -29.42 9.21 -5.34
N ARG A 309 -29.47 9.13 -4.01
CA ARG A 309 -30.69 8.95 -3.23
C ARG A 309 -31.29 10.30 -2.82
N HIS A 310 -32.61 10.41 -2.89
CA HIS A 310 -33.34 11.53 -2.32
C HIS A 310 -33.46 11.41 -0.79
N VAL A 311 -33.23 12.51 -0.08
CA VAL A 311 -33.48 12.65 1.36
C VAL A 311 -34.31 13.90 1.63
N ASP A 312 -35.12 13.89 2.70
CA ASP A 312 -35.91 15.06 3.07
C ASP A 312 -35.02 16.24 3.47
N LYS A 313 -35.53 17.48 3.37
CA LYS A 313 -34.77 18.69 3.74
C LYS A 313 -34.39 18.73 5.21
N ASP A 314 -35.22 18.13 6.06
CA ASP A 314 -35.01 18.02 7.50
C ASP A 314 -34.20 16.75 7.87
N TYR A 315 -33.55 16.11 6.89
CA TYR A 315 -32.72 14.94 7.12
C TYR A 315 -31.63 15.24 8.15
N ASN A 316 -31.69 14.52 9.27
CA ASN A 316 -30.73 14.58 10.34
C ASN A 316 -30.42 13.16 10.80
N CYS A 317 -29.23 12.66 10.44
CA CYS A 317 -28.78 11.34 10.81
C CYS A 317 -27.36 11.43 11.39
N SER A 318 -27.18 10.86 12.58
CA SER A 318 -25.86 10.80 13.24
C SER A 318 -24.87 9.89 12.52
N ASP A 319 -25.35 8.88 11.79
CA ASP A 319 -24.55 7.94 10.99
C ASP A 319 -25.14 7.76 9.59
N HIS A 320 -25.07 8.82 8.79
CA HIS A 320 -25.54 8.85 7.41
C HIS A 320 -24.84 7.81 6.51
N ARG A 321 -23.62 7.35 6.84
CA ARG A 321 -22.93 6.31 6.08
C ARG A 321 -23.58 4.95 6.29
N LYS A 322 -23.81 4.55 7.53
CA LYS A 322 -24.51 3.29 7.82
C LYS A 322 -25.91 3.29 7.25
N GLU A 323 -26.64 4.40 7.41
CA GLU A 323 -27.99 4.57 6.88
C GLU A 323 -28.02 4.45 5.34
N MET A 324 -27.06 5.05 4.63
CA MET A 324 -26.92 4.85 3.19
C MET A 324 -26.66 3.39 2.82
N ALA A 325 -25.76 2.72 3.54
CA ALA A 325 -25.41 1.33 3.28
C ALA A 325 -26.61 0.39 3.48
N ASP A 326 -27.42 0.64 4.51
CA ASP A 326 -28.62 -0.13 4.79
C ASP A 326 -29.69 0.09 3.70
N PHE A 327 -29.89 1.34 3.26
CA PHE A 327 -30.76 1.65 2.11
C PHE A 327 -30.30 0.94 0.83
N LEU A 328 -28.99 0.97 0.53
CA LEU A 328 -28.45 0.30 -0.64
C LEU A 328 -28.79 -1.20 -0.62
N LYS A 329 -28.57 -1.87 0.51
CA LYS A 329 -28.90 -3.28 0.69
C LYS A 329 -30.40 -3.55 0.54
N GLU A 330 -31.25 -2.72 1.13
CA GLU A 330 -32.71 -2.85 1.03
C GLU A 330 -33.19 -2.78 -0.43
N LYS A 331 -32.58 -1.91 -1.24
CA LYS A 331 -32.89 -1.78 -2.67
C LYS A 331 -32.15 -2.80 -3.56
N GLY A 332 -31.41 -3.74 -2.97
CA GLY A 332 -30.70 -4.79 -3.69
C GLY A 332 -29.40 -4.35 -4.36
N PHE A 333 -28.79 -3.27 -3.87
CA PHE A 333 -27.45 -2.83 -4.26
C PHE A 333 -26.41 -3.36 -3.28
N GLU A 334 -25.26 -3.77 -3.80
CA GLU A 334 -24.10 -4.17 -3.00
C GLU A 334 -23.27 -2.92 -2.66
N PRO A 335 -23.15 -2.51 -1.38
CA PRO A 335 -22.44 -1.28 -1.02
C PRO A 335 -20.96 -1.28 -1.43
N SER A 336 -20.31 -2.45 -1.45
CA SER A 336 -18.89 -2.55 -1.84
C SER A 336 -18.64 -2.32 -3.34
N GLU A 337 -19.67 -2.42 -4.18
CA GLU A 337 -19.61 -2.21 -5.64
C GLU A 337 -20.30 -0.91 -6.09
N THR A 338 -20.77 -0.11 -5.12
CA THR A 338 -21.61 1.07 -5.34
C THR A 338 -20.96 2.37 -4.89
N VAL A 339 -21.01 3.41 -5.73
CA VAL A 339 -20.83 4.79 -5.26
C VAL A 339 -22.19 5.37 -4.93
N GLY A 340 -22.39 5.72 -3.66
CA GLY A 340 -23.65 6.24 -3.13
C GLY A 340 -23.55 7.72 -2.76
N MET A 341 -24.45 8.54 -3.28
CA MET A 341 -24.63 9.95 -2.90
C MET A 341 -26.06 10.19 -2.40
N MET A 342 -26.25 11.30 -1.69
CA MET A 342 -27.56 11.74 -1.20
C MET A 342 -27.83 13.17 -1.64
N THR A 343 -29.10 13.52 -1.86
CA THR A 343 -29.50 14.88 -2.23
C THR A 343 -30.90 15.21 -1.72
N ALA A 344 -31.10 16.43 -1.22
CA ALA A 344 -32.43 16.96 -0.92
C ALA A 344 -33.14 17.54 -2.16
N VAL A 345 -32.53 17.44 -3.34
CA VAL A 345 -33.11 17.88 -4.62
C VAL A 345 -34.15 16.88 -5.09
N ILE A 346 -35.25 17.38 -5.65
CA ILE A 346 -36.24 16.55 -6.34
C ILE A 346 -35.57 15.94 -7.59
N LEU A 347 -35.54 14.62 -7.67
CA LEU A 347 -34.75 13.90 -8.67
C LEU A 347 -35.19 14.14 -10.13
N GLU A 348 -36.42 14.62 -10.34
CA GLU A 348 -36.94 15.06 -11.64
C GLU A 348 -36.17 16.27 -12.21
N ASP A 349 -35.57 17.09 -11.34
CA ASP A 349 -34.86 18.30 -11.72
C ASP A 349 -33.41 18.03 -12.15
N VAL A 350 -32.99 16.77 -12.21
CA VAL A 350 -31.68 16.36 -12.71
C VAL A 350 -31.43 16.90 -14.12
N SER A 351 -30.21 17.38 -14.37
CA SER A 351 -29.71 17.70 -15.70
C SER A 351 -28.60 16.73 -16.06
N PHE A 352 -28.51 16.35 -17.33
CA PHE A 352 -27.47 15.46 -17.82
C PHE A 352 -27.14 15.80 -19.27
N LYS A 353 -25.91 15.46 -19.68
CA LYS A 353 -25.43 15.73 -21.03
C LYS A 353 -24.40 14.69 -21.45
N HIS A 354 -24.54 14.19 -22.67
CA HIS A 354 -23.52 13.39 -23.33
C HIS A 354 -22.82 14.25 -24.39
N ILE A 355 -21.49 14.28 -24.37
CA ILE A 355 -20.69 15.02 -25.34
C ILE A 355 -19.60 14.12 -25.91
N GLU A 356 -19.54 14.03 -27.23
CA GLU A 356 -18.50 13.30 -27.96
C GLU A 356 -17.24 14.15 -28.14
N GLY A 357 -16.09 13.53 -27.91
CA GLY A 357 -14.77 14.06 -28.24
C GLY A 357 -14.16 13.28 -29.40
N THR A 358 -12.91 13.62 -29.75
CA THR A 358 -12.13 12.80 -30.68
C THR A 358 -11.64 11.57 -29.93
N GLY A 359 -12.20 10.39 -30.20
CA GLY A 359 -11.74 9.09 -29.68
C GLY A 359 -12.24 8.67 -28.29
N PHE A 360 -12.93 9.56 -27.58
CA PHE A 360 -13.60 9.31 -26.29
C PHE A 360 -14.94 10.08 -26.21
N SER A 361 -15.72 9.85 -25.15
CA SER A 361 -16.89 10.69 -24.83
C SER A 361 -17.08 10.87 -23.33
N VAL A 362 -17.83 11.90 -22.95
CA VAL A 362 -18.14 12.21 -21.55
C VAL A 362 -19.66 12.23 -21.36
N PHE A 363 -20.14 11.59 -20.30
CA PHE A 363 -21.52 11.66 -19.85
C PHE A 363 -21.57 12.28 -18.46
N VAL A 364 -22.21 13.45 -18.33
CA VAL A 364 -22.33 14.19 -17.08
C VAL A 364 -23.76 14.17 -16.60
N LEU A 365 -23.95 14.05 -15.29
CA LEU A 365 -25.24 14.17 -14.61
C LEU A 365 -25.07 15.04 -13.35
N VAL A 366 -25.96 16.00 -13.17
CA VAL A 366 -25.94 16.93 -12.03
C VAL A 366 -27.33 17.03 -11.40
N THR A 367 -27.39 16.81 -10.07
CA THR A 367 -28.53 17.25 -9.24
C THR A 367 -28.09 18.44 -8.41
N ALA A 368 -28.64 19.62 -8.67
CA ALA A 368 -28.19 20.87 -8.06
C ALA A 368 -29.26 21.52 -7.19
N GLY A 369 -28.98 21.62 -5.89
CA GLY A 369 -29.82 22.34 -4.93
C GLY A 369 -29.03 23.41 -4.21
N VAL A 370 -29.44 24.68 -4.36
CA VAL A 370 -28.77 25.84 -3.73
C VAL A 370 -29.46 26.27 -2.42
N GLY A 371 -30.02 25.30 -1.68
CA GLY A 371 -30.73 25.55 -0.42
C GLY A 371 -29.79 26.02 0.70
N ASN A 372 -28.57 25.48 0.72
CA ASN A 372 -27.50 25.83 1.65
C ASN A 372 -26.24 26.17 0.85
N ALA A 373 -26.30 27.28 0.11
CA ALA A 373 -25.18 27.75 -0.71
C ALA A 373 -24.11 28.38 0.19
N ILE A 374 -22.84 28.09 -0.08
CA ILE A 374 -21.70 28.48 0.77
C ILE A 374 -20.62 29.17 -0.06
N ASP A 375 -20.12 30.30 0.45
CA ASP A 375 -18.81 30.84 0.05
C ASP A 375 -17.70 30.15 0.84
N CYS A 376 -16.95 29.28 0.17
CA CYS A 376 -15.85 28.55 0.81
C CYS A 376 -14.75 29.47 1.38
N SER A 377 -14.61 30.72 0.93
CA SER A 377 -13.62 31.66 1.43
C SER A 377 -13.99 32.31 2.77
N LYS A 378 -15.24 32.12 3.22
CA LYS A 378 -15.81 32.67 4.46
C LYS A 378 -16.55 31.61 5.29
N SER A 379 -16.22 30.33 5.07
CA SER A 379 -16.93 29.20 5.69
C SER A 379 -16.84 29.17 7.23
N GLU A 380 -15.86 29.85 7.83
CA GLU A 380 -15.71 29.98 9.28
C GLU A 380 -16.86 30.73 9.97
N GLN A 381 -17.68 31.45 9.19
CA GLN A 381 -18.87 32.15 9.68
C GLN A 381 -20.09 31.23 9.78
N HIS A 382 -20.00 30.01 9.24
CA HIS A 382 -21.04 29.00 9.34
C HIS A 382 -20.83 28.11 10.57
N THR A 383 -21.92 27.71 11.22
CA THR A 383 -21.90 26.59 12.16
C THR A 383 -21.77 25.28 11.38
N PHE A 384 -21.04 24.30 11.92
CA PHE A 384 -20.96 22.96 11.33
C PHE A 384 -22.25 22.18 11.59
N ASP A 385 -23.34 22.60 10.95
CA ASP A 385 -24.62 21.90 10.94
C ASP A 385 -24.76 21.13 9.62
N GLN A 386 -25.06 19.83 9.70
CA GLN A 386 -25.23 18.96 8.53
C GLN A 386 -26.59 19.19 7.84
N VAL A 387 -26.88 20.42 7.44
CA VAL A 387 -28.08 20.73 6.66
C VAL A 387 -27.81 20.40 5.18
N PRO A 388 -28.62 19.53 4.54
CA PRO A 388 -28.43 19.17 3.14
C PRO A 388 -28.67 20.37 2.20
N GLY A 389 -27.58 20.97 1.71
CA GLY A 389 -27.53 21.64 0.42
C GLY A 389 -26.49 20.91 -0.40
N THR A 390 -26.85 20.46 -1.59
CA THR A 390 -26.03 19.49 -2.30
C THR A 390 -26.07 19.75 -3.80
N ILE A 391 -24.89 19.88 -4.41
CA ILE A 391 -24.69 19.70 -5.84
C ILE A 391 -23.92 18.41 -6.04
N ASN A 392 -24.64 17.34 -6.43
CA ASN A 392 -24.01 16.07 -6.80
C ASN A 392 -23.71 16.06 -8.29
N THR A 393 -22.46 15.77 -8.64
CA THR A 393 -21.96 15.77 -10.02
C THR A 393 -21.35 14.41 -10.34
N TRP A 394 -21.93 13.70 -11.31
CA TRP A 394 -21.38 12.46 -11.86
C TRP A 394 -20.81 12.74 -13.24
N ILE A 395 -19.58 12.26 -13.46
CA ILE A 395 -18.86 12.41 -14.73
C ILE A 395 -18.34 11.04 -15.11
N PHE A 396 -18.96 10.46 -16.14
CA PHE A 396 -18.52 9.21 -16.73
C PHE A 396 -17.68 9.52 -17.98
N VAL A 397 -16.49 8.93 -18.06
CA VAL A 397 -15.57 9.10 -19.17
C VAL A 397 -15.39 7.76 -19.87
N ASN A 398 -15.81 7.71 -21.14
CA ASN A 398 -15.62 6.55 -22.01
C ASN A 398 -14.20 6.60 -22.60
N GLY A 399 -13.20 6.31 -21.76
CA GLY A 399 -11.78 6.40 -22.06
C GLY A 399 -10.91 5.81 -20.94
N GLU A 400 -9.60 5.78 -21.15
CA GLU A 400 -8.61 5.41 -20.15
C GLU A 400 -7.98 6.65 -19.51
N LEU A 401 -7.97 6.72 -18.19
CA LEU A 401 -7.53 7.89 -17.43
C LEU A 401 -6.34 7.54 -16.54
N THR A 402 -5.33 8.40 -16.56
CA THR A 402 -4.25 8.43 -15.57
C THR A 402 -4.75 8.99 -14.23
N GLU A 403 -4.00 8.77 -13.14
CA GLU A 403 -4.29 9.40 -11.83
C GLU A 403 -4.30 10.93 -11.92
N GLU A 404 -3.40 11.51 -12.72
CA GLU A 404 -3.35 12.95 -12.97
C GLU A 404 -4.63 13.45 -13.66
N ALA A 405 -5.13 12.73 -14.67
CA ALA A 405 -6.38 13.05 -15.33
C ALA A 405 -7.59 12.96 -14.39
N PHE A 406 -7.65 12.00 -13.47
CA PHE A 406 -8.71 11.93 -12.45
C PHE A 406 -8.72 13.18 -11.56
N ILE A 407 -7.56 13.58 -11.04
CA ILE A 407 -7.42 14.75 -10.17
C ILE A 407 -7.80 16.02 -10.94
N GLN A 408 -7.27 16.21 -12.14
CA GLN A 408 -7.57 17.38 -12.97
C GLN A 408 -9.05 17.43 -13.38
N SER A 409 -9.71 16.28 -13.57
CA SER A 409 -11.14 16.23 -13.87
C SER A 409 -11.98 16.82 -12.73
N ILE A 410 -11.62 16.51 -11.47
CA ILE A 410 -12.29 17.07 -10.29
C ILE A 410 -12.06 18.58 -10.21
N MET A 411 -10.83 19.06 -10.45
CA MET A 411 -10.52 20.50 -10.44
C MET A 411 -11.34 21.25 -11.49
N THR A 412 -11.29 20.80 -12.75
CA THR A 412 -12.02 21.40 -13.87
C THR A 412 -13.53 21.41 -13.63
N ALA A 413 -14.10 20.32 -13.10
CA ALA A 413 -15.52 20.25 -12.77
C ALA A 413 -15.90 21.20 -11.62
N THR A 414 -15.05 21.33 -10.60
CA THR A 414 -15.28 22.24 -9.47
C THR A 414 -15.27 23.70 -9.91
N GLU A 415 -14.32 24.08 -10.78
CA GLU A 415 -14.26 25.42 -11.37
C GLU A 415 -15.49 25.72 -12.23
N ALA A 416 -15.91 24.77 -13.08
CA ALA A 416 -17.09 24.91 -13.92
C ALA A 416 -18.38 25.06 -13.10
N LYS A 417 -18.53 24.27 -12.03
CA LYS A 417 -19.63 24.40 -11.06
C LYS A 417 -19.63 25.79 -10.42
N ALA A 418 -18.50 26.23 -9.85
CA ALA A 418 -18.40 27.54 -9.20
C ALA A 418 -18.72 28.68 -10.17
N LYS A 419 -18.27 28.58 -11.43
CA LYS A 419 -18.62 29.54 -12.49
C LYS A 419 -20.13 29.57 -12.77
N ALA A 420 -20.80 28.43 -12.78
CA ALA A 420 -22.26 28.38 -12.93
C ALA A 420 -23.00 29.05 -11.77
N LEU A 421 -22.55 28.85 -10.52
CA LEU A 421 -23.13 29.55 -9.35
C LEU A 421 -22.92 31.06 -9.45
N HIS A 422 -21.72 31.48 -9.82
CA HIS A 422 -21.38 32.90 -9.99
C HIS A 422 -22.25 33.56 -11.06
N ASP A 423 -22.37 32.97 -12.24
CA ASP A 423 -23.16 33.53 -13.35
C ASP A 423 -24.65 33.58 -13.05
N LEU A 424 -25.14 32.68 -12.20
CA LEU A 424 -26.51 32.70 -11.68
C LEU A 424 -26.69 33.55 -10.43
N SER A 425 -25.63 34.25 -9.98
CA SER A 425 -25.64 35.10 -8.79
C SER A 425 -26.19 34.37 -7.55
N VAL A 426 -25.79 33.12 -7.35
CA VAL A 426 -26.17 32.35 -6.15
C VAL A 426 -25.44 32.94 -4.94
N ILE A 427 -26.21 33.35 -3.93
CA ILE A 427 -25.70 34.02 -2.74
C ILE A 427 -25.70 33.05 -1.55
N ASP A 428 -24.62 33.09 -0.77
CA ASP A 428 -24.54 32.50 0.56
C ASP A 428 -25.42 33.32 1.53
N GLY A 429 -26.42 32.67 2.11
CA GLY A 429 -27.41 33.32 2.98
C GLY A 429 -26.84 33.87 4.28
N VAL A 430 -25.69 33.38 4.75
CA VAL A 430 -25.05 33.82 5.99
C VAL A 430 -24.13 35.01 5.72
N THR A 431 -23.28 34.89 4.70
CA THR A 431 -22.21 35.88 4.44
C THR A 431 -22.65 37.01 3.50
N GLY A 432 -23.75 36.81 2.75
CA GLY A 432 -24.23 37.76 1.73
C GLY A 432 -23.34 37.85 0.50
N THR A 433 -22.41 36.91 0.32
CA THR A 433 -21.45 36.88 -0.80
C THR A 433 -21.79 35.80 -1.83
N ILE A 434 -21.08 35.78 -2.96
CA ILE A 434 -21.31 34.78 -4.02
C ILE A 434 -20.82 33.42 -3.54
N ALA A 435 -21.70 32.42 -3.60
CA ALA A 435 -21.38 31.06 -3.24
C ALA A 435 -20.51 30.37 -4.31
N THR A 436 -19.61 29.50 -3.87
CA THR A 436 -18.75 28.66 -4.72
C THR A 436 -19.16 27.18 -4.71
N GLY A 437 -20.04 26.81 -3.78
CA GLY A 437 -20.62 25.47 -3.68
C GLY A 437 -21.74 25.40 -2.64
N THR A 438 -21.89 24.23 -2.03
CA THR A 438 -22.83 23.97 -0.94
C THR A 438 -22.15 23.16 0.18
N SER A 439 -22.81 23.01 1.33
CA SER A 439 -22.28 22.30 2.51
C SER A 439 -21.87 20.85 2.26
N THR A 440 -22.49 20.18 1.27
CA THR A 440 -22.34 18.74 1.07
C THR A 440 -22.11 18.34 -0.39
N ASP A 441 -21.53 19.23 -1.19
CA ASP A 441 -21.21 18.93 -2.60
C ASP A 441 -20.45 17.61 -2.73
N SER A 442 -20.88 16.77 -3.68
CA SER A 442 -20.20 15.52 -4.00
C SER A 442 -19.90 15.41 -5.49
N ILE A 443 -18.73 14.85 -5.80
CA ILE A 443 -18.28 14.61 -7.16
C ILE A 443 -17.86 13.16 -7.36
N LEU A 444 -18.13 12.64 -8.54
CA LEU A 444 -17.69 11.33 -9.00
C LEU A 444 -17.14 11.47 -10.40
N ILE A 445 -15.90 11.00 -10.60
CA ILE A 445 -15.35 10.69 -11.91
C ILE A 445 -15.28 9.17 -12.04
N ALA A 446 -15.84 8.61 -13.11
CA ALA A 446 -15.80 7.18 -13.40
C ALA A 446 -15.33 6.95 -14.84
N ALA A 447 -14.29 6.14 -15.05
CA ALA A 447 -13.70 5.88 -16.36
C ALA A 447 -13.79 4.39 -16.73
N THR A 448 -14.06 4.11 -18.00
CA THR A 448 -14.12 2.72 -18.52
C THR A 448 -12.77 2.01 -18.54
N GLN A 449 -11.65 2.75 -18.47
CA GLN A 449 -10.29 2.20 -18.57
C GLN A 449 -10.10 1.37 -19.85
N THR A 450 -10.72 1.85 -20.92
CA THR A 450 -10.69 1.27 -22.28
C THR A 450 -10.74 2.40 -23.31
N GLY A 451 -10.11 2.19 -24.46
CA GLY A 451 -10.14 3.16 -25.55
C GLY A 451 -8.93 4.08 -25.53
N GLU A 452 -9.15 5.36 -25.75
CA GLU A 452 -8.08 6.36 -25.81
C GLU A 452 -7.53 6.67 -24.41
N LEU A 453 -6.20 6.72 -24.29
CA LEU A 453 -5.51 7.17 -23.08
C LEU A 453 -5.54 8.69 -22.99
N LEU A 454 -6.13 9.17 -21.91
CA LEU A 454 -6.26 10.59 -21.56
C LEU A 454 -5.35 10.87 -20.37
N GLU A 455 -4.20 11.46 -20.65
CA GLU A 455 -3.17 11.75 -19.64
C GLU A 455 -3.53 12.97 -18.77
N TYR A 456 -4.32 13.91 -19.32
CA TYR A 456 -4.61 15.20 -18.71
C TYR A 456 -6.07 15.62 -18.87
N ALA A 457 -6.62 16.27 -17.84
CA ALA A 457 -8.00 16.78 -17.82
C ALA A 457 -8.09 18.26 -17.39
N GLY A 458 -6.97 18.99 -17.43
CA GLY A 458 -6.94 20.43 -17.17
C GLY A 458 -7.85 21.20 -18.13
N THR A 459 -8.24 22.42 -17.75
CA THR A 459 -9.33 23.20 -18.39
C THR A 459 -9.24 23.35 -19.91
N ILE A 460 -8.04 23.36 -20.50
CA ILE A 460 -7.84 23.51 -21.95
C ILE A 460 -7.61 22.18 -22.69
N THR A 461 -7.42 21.07 -21.97
CA THR A 461 -7.19 19.75 -22.56
C THR A 461 -8.47 19.24 -23.24
N PRO A 462 -8.38 18.26 -24.15
CA PRO A 462 -9.56 17.70 -24.81
C PRO A 462 -10.63 17.22 -23.80
N LEU A 463 -10.20 16.46 -22.78
CA LEU A 463 -11.10 15.97 -21.73
C LEU A 463 -11.63 17.11 -20.85
N GLY A 464 -10.77 18.04 -20.42
CA GLY A 464 -11.17 19.16 -19.56
C GLY A 464 -12.17 20.10 -20.24
N LYS A 465 -12.04 20.36 -21.54
CA LYS A 465 -13.02 21.14 -22.31
C LYS A 465 -14.43 20.54 -22.28
N LEU A 466 -14.53 19.21 -22.42
CA LEU A 466 -15.82 18.53 -22.39
C LEU A 466 -16.42 18.51 -20.99
N ILE A 467 -15.60 18.19 -19.97
CA ILE A 467 -16.03 18.21 -18.56
C ILE A 467 -16.49 19.62 -18.17
N GLY A 468 -15.66 20.63 -18.39
CA GLY A 468 -15.96 22.01 -18.00
C GLY A 468 -17.25 22.53 -18.64
N LYS A 469 -17.44 22.28 -19.94
CA LYS A 469 -18.67 22.65 -20.65
C LYS A 469 -19.90 21.92 -20.10
N ALA A 470 -19.84 20.58 -20.01
CA ALA A 470 -20.96 19.76 -19.59
C ALA A 470 -21.39 20.06 -18.15
N VAL A 471 -20.43 20.16 -17.23
CA VAL A 471 -20.69 20.46 -15.82
C VAL A 471 -21.30 21.84 -15.67
N TYR A 472 -20.73 22.88 -16.30
CA TYR A 472 -21.29 24.24 -16.25
C TYR A 472 -22.74 24.28 -16.72
N GLU A 473 -23.01 23.70 -17.89
CA GLU A 473 -24.35 23.72 -18.49
C GLU A 473 -25.36 22.92 -17.64
N CYS A 474 -24.99 21.73 -17.17
CA CYS A 474 -25.86 20.90 -16.34
C CYS A 474 -26.12 21.51 -14.95
N THR A 475 -25.10 22.07 -14.30
CA THR A 475 -25.26 22.78 -13.03
C THR A 475 -26.19 23.98 -13.21
N ALA A 476 -25.96 24.81 -14.23
CA ALA A 476 -26.80 25.98 -14.48
C ALA A 476 -28.26 25.62 -14.77
N GLU A 477 -28.50 24.55 -15.54
CA GLU A 477 -29.84 24.05 -15.81
C GLU A 477 -30.52 23.49 -14.55
N GLY A 478 -29.81 22.67 -13.76
CA GLY A 478 -30.34 22.09 -12.52
C GLY A 478 -30.75 23.16 -11.50
N ILE A 479 -29.92 24.19 -11.32
CA ILE A 479 -30.24 25.33 -10.43
C ILE A 479 -31.50 26.05 -10.91
N ARG A 480 -31.61 26.34 -12.22
CA ARG A 480 -32.80 27.01 -12.79
C ARG A 480 -34.08 26.18 -12.60
N LYS A 481 -34.01 24.85 -12.77
CA LYS A 481 -35.14 23.94 -12.52
C LYS A 481 -35.57 23.98 -11.06
N SER A 482 -34.62 23.82 -10.14
CA SER A 482 -34.87 23.86 -8.69
C SER A 482 -35.46 25.21 -8.23
N GLN A 483 -34.95 26.33 -8.76
CA GLN A 483 -35.46 27.66 -8.44
C GLN A 483 -36.90 27.88 -8.94
N LYS A 484 -37.25 27.42 -10.15
CA LYS A 484 -38.62 27.55 -10.67
C LYS A 484 -39.66 26.89 -9.78
N ARG A 485 -39.34 25.73 -9.19
CA ARG A 485 -40.25 25.04 -8.26
C ARG A 485 -40.38 25.69 -6.88
N LYS A 486 -39.49 26.59 -6.48
CA LYS A 486 -39.70 27.38 -5.25
C LYS A 486 -40.85 28.39 -5.39
N PHE A 487 -41.27 28.71 -6.62
CA PHE A 487 -42.32 29.68 -6.93
C PHE A 487 -43.65 29.03 -7.38
N VAL A 488 -43.73 27.70 -7.37
CA VAL A 488 -44.93 26.88 -7.64
C VAL A 488 -45.28 26.17 -6.34
#